data_AF-A0A382Y5Q9-F1
#
_entry.id   AF-A0A382Y5Q9-F1
#
_cell.length_a   1.000
_cell.length_b   1.000
_cell.length_c   1.000
_cell.angle_alpha   90.00
_cell.angle_beta   90.00
_cell.angle_gamma   90.00
#
_symmetry.space_group_name_H-M   'P 1'
#
loop_
_entity.id
_entity.type
_entity.pdbx_description
1 polymer ?
#
loop_
_entity_poly.entity_id
_entity_poly.type
_entity_poly.pdbx_seq_one_letter_code
_entity_poly.pdbx_strand_id
1 'polypeptide(L)'
;VIVNHYSLRSMWRVVLASCLVVTLVGGVQAATTDAFGHKTDVEDPYRARLMDQLTKLDLKPDQVEAFQEHVNEYFAERNGSQRRIGRQGGAIDVRVRRDLRRVENRAVTAMASTLTLEQLEKYRRFVQIGNQQYMANAGLR
;
A
#
# COMPACT_ATOMS: atom_id res chain seq x y z
N VAL A 1 16.93 67.62 17.45
CA VAL A 1 17.92 67.12 16.47
C VAL A 1 17.22 67.00 15.13
N ILE A 2 17.90 67.48 14.09
CA ILE A 2 17.39 67.94 12.81
C ILE A 2 16.94 66.77 11.92
N VAL A 3 15.79 66.98 11.28
CA VAL A 3 15.20 66.19 10.19
C VAL A 3 16.14 66.15 8.99
N ASN A 4 16.41 64.97 8.44
CA ASN A 4 16.99 64.84 7.10
C ASN A 4 16.06 63.97 6.24
N HIS A 5 15.24 64.67 5.47
CA HIS A 5 14.45 64.17 4.34
C HIS A 5 15.29 64.34 3.09
N TYR A 6 15.46 63.31 2.25
CA TYR A 6 15.49 63.33 0.75
C TYR A 6 15.65 61.86 0.31
N SER A 7 14.58 61.14 -0.05
CA SER A 7 13.97 61.09 -1.39
C SER A 7 14.85 60.37 -2.42
N LEU A 8 14.44 59.18 -2.87
CA LEU A 8 13.91 58.96 -4.23
C LEU A 8 13.71 57.46 -4.54
N ARG A 9 12.44 57.10 -4.71
CA ARG A 9 11.87 56.22 -5.76
C ARG A 9 12.76 55.09 -6.30
N SER A 10 12.35 53.85 -6.02
CA SER A 10 12.45 52.76 -6.99
C SER A 10 11.04 52.21 -7.26
N MET A 11 10.48 52.68 -8.37
CA MET A 11 9.18 52.31 -8.92
C MET A 11 9.31 51.02 -9.74
N TRP A 12 8.35 50.12 -9.55
CA TRP A 12 7.59 49.42 -10.60
C TRP A 12 8.23 49.14 -11.97
N ARG A 13 8.22 47.86 -12.38
CA ARG A 13 7.78 47.31 -13.70
C ARG A 13 7.96 45.78 -13.68
N VAL A 14 6.89 44.99 -13.53
CA VAL A 14 6.07 44.38 -14.60
C VAL A 14 6.89 43.48 -15.55
N VAL A 15 6.72 42.16 -15.43
CA VAL A 15 6.66 41.26 -16.58
C VAL A 15 5.49 40.30 -16.38
N LEU A 16 4.50 40.48 -17.26
CA LEU A 16 3.35 39.62 -17.49
C LEU A 16 3.80 38.30 -18.13
N ALA A 17 3.36 37.17 -17.58
CA ALA A 17 3.34 35.91 -18.31
C ALA A 17 1.90 35.37 -18.32
N SER A 18 1.20 35.70 -19.39
CA SER A 18 -0.10 35.16 -19.78
C SER A 18 0.03 33.69 -20.14
N CYS A 19 -0.77 32.82 -19.56
CA CYS A 19 -1.18 31.56 -20.20
C CYS A 19 -2.63 31.26 -19.80
N LEU A 20 -3.51 31.65 -20.71
CA LEU A 20 -4.93 31.37 -20.71
C LEU A 20 -5.11 30.02 -21.44
N VAL A 21 -5.48 28.96 -20.72
CA VAL A 21 -6.08 27.77 -21.34
C VAL A 21 -7.28 27.32 -20.50
N VAL A 22 -8.43 27.78 -20.97
CA VAL A 22 -9.67 27.03 -21.21
C VAL A 22 -10.12 26.00 -20.16
N THR A 23 -11.21 26.39 -19.51
CA THR A 23 -12.27 25.60 -18.88
C THR A 23 -12.57 24.24 -19.51
N LEU A 24 -12.75 23.22 -18.67
CA LEU A 24 -13.93 22.35 -18.67
C LEU A 24 -13.93 21.48 -17.40
N VAL A 25 -14.69 21.91 -16.40
CA VAL A 25 -15.16 21.04 -15.31
C VAL A 25 -16.20 20.12 -15.94
N GLY A 26 -15.72 19.01 -16.49
CA GLY A 26 -16.52 17.87 -16.91
C GLY A 26 -16.17 16.70 -16.01
N GLY A 27 -17.01 16.45 -15.01
CA GLY A 27 -16.93 15.23 -14.20
C GLY A 27 -17.21 14.02 -15.09
N VAL A 28 -16.15 13.35 -15.51
CA VAL A 28 -16.17 11.98 -15.99
C VAL A 28 -14.93 11.33 -15.40
N GLN A 29 -15.12 10.39 -14.47
CA GLN A 29 -14.07 9.47 -14.05
C GLN A 29 -13.67 8.64 -15.27
N ALA A 30 -12.75 9.17 -16.07
CA ALA A 30 -12.02 8.38 -17.03
C ALA A 30 -11.02 7.55 -16.21
N ALA A 31 -11.26 6.24 -16.15
CA ALA A 31 -10.28 5.29 -15.66
C ALA A 31 -8.98 5.50 -16.45
N THR A 32 -7.98 6.11 -15.81
CA THR A 32 -6.65 6.29 -16.38
C THR A 32 -5.98 4.92 -16.41
N THR A 33 -6.10 4.24 -17.55
CA THR A 33 -5.20 3.15 -17.91
C THR A 33 -3.90 3.80 -18.39
N ASP A 34 -2.83 3.63 -17.64
CA ASP A 34 -1.49 3.97 -18.08
C ASP A 34 -1.00 2.97 -19.15
N ALA A 35 -0.14 3.47 -20.04
CA ALA A 35 0.31 2.80 -21.26
C ALA A 35 1.23 1.57 -21.04
N PHE A 36 1.24 0.98 -19.85
CA PHE A 36 2.05 -0.18 -19.48
C PHE A 36 1.25 -1.38 -18.96
N GLY A 37 -0.08 -1.40 -19.15
CA GLY A 37 -0.88 -2.60 -18.95
C GLY A 37 -0.87 -3.17 -17.53
N HIS A 38 -0.37 -2.42 -16.55
CA HIS A 38 -0.56 -2.75 -15.15
C HIS A 38 -1.97 -2.30 -14.79
N LYS A 39 -2.88 -3.27 -14.68
CA LYS A 39 -4.08 -3.06 -13.87
C LYS A 39 -3.58 -2.47 -12.56
N THR A 40 -3.98 -1.25 -12.25
CA THR A 40 -3.78 -0.64 -10.94
C THR A 40 -4.36 -1.62 -9.95
N ASP A 41 -3.49 -2.46 -9.36
CA ASP A 41 -3.84 -3.28 -8.23
C ASP A 41 -4.28 -2.27 -7.20
N VAL A 42 -5.59 -2.21 -6.96
CA VAL A 42 -6.19 -1.36 -5.92
C VAL A 42 -5.34 -1.58 -4.69
N GLU A 43 -4.58 -0.54 -4.32
CA GLU A 43 -3.62 -0.64 -3.24
C GLU A 43 -4.39 -1.07 -2.00
N ASP A 44 -4.04 -2.24 -1.47
CA ASP A 44 -4.83 -2.84 -0.41
C ASP A 44 -4.80 -1.87 0.78
N PRO A 45 -5.96 -1.33 1.22
CA PRO A 45 -6.01 -0.30 2.25
C PRO A 45 -5.44 -0.79 3.59
N TYR A 46 -5.29 -2.10 3.76
CA TYR A 46 -4.70 -2.74 4.92
C TYR A 46 -3.21 -3.05 4.77
N ARG A 47 -2.65 -2.95 3.55
CA ARG A 47 -1.21 -3.08 3.35
C ARG A 47 -0.47 -2.04 4.17
N ALA A 48 -0.86 -0.77 4.10
CA ALA A 48 -0.23 0.29 4.89
C ALA A 48 -0.30 0.03 6.41
N ARG A 49 -1.49 -0.34 6.92
CA ARG A 49 -1.69 -0.65 8.34
C ARG A 49 -0.87 -1.88 8.79
N LEU A 50 -0.87 -2.93 7.99
CA LEU A 50 -0.13 -4.15 8.31
C LEU A 50 1.37 -3.90 8.22
N MET A 51 1.85 -3.12 7.25
CA MET A 51 3.24 -2.67 7.17
C MET A 51 3.63 -1.87 8.42
N ASP A 52 2.79 -0.96 8.91
CA ASP A 52 3.03 -0.24 10.17
C ASP A 52 3.10 -1.17 11.40
N GLN A 53 2.34 -2.26 11.41
CA GLN A 53 2.46 -3.25 12.49
C GLN A 53 3.74 -4.08 12.35
N LEU A 54 4.11 -4.39 11.11
CA LEU A 54 5.29 -5.17 10.76
C LEU A 54 6.60 -4.41 11.01
N THR A 55 6.62 -3.08 10.85
CA THR A 55 7.78 -2.24 11.21
C THR A 55 8.06 -2.24 12.71
N LYS A 56 7.11 -2.65 13.56
CA LYS A 56 7.29 -2.78 15.02
C LYS A 56 7.94 -4.09 15.44
N LEU A 57 8.39 -4.91 14.50
CA LEU A 57 9.11 -6.16 14.78
C LEU A 57 10.56 -5.95 15.25
N ASP A 58 11.03 -4.70 15.32
CA ASP A 58 12.38 -4.35 15.76
C ASP A 58 13.44 -5.18 15.01
N LEU A 59 13.39 -5.10 13.69
CA LEU A 59 14.23 -5.89 12.80
C LEU A 59 15.66 -5.35 12.83
N LYS A 60 16.62 -6.25 12.93
CA LYS A 60 18.03 -5.92 12.74
C LYS A 60 18.31 -5.62 11.26
N PRO A 61 19.32 -4.81 10.92
CA PRO A 61 19.62 -4.43 9.54
C PRO A 61 19.80 -5.62 8.58
N ASP A 62 20.38 -6.71 9.05
CA ASP A 62 20.59 -7.97 8.31
C ASP A 62 19.30 -8.75 8.05
N GLN A 63 18.23 -8.47 8.80
CA GLN A 63 16.91 -9.11 8.63
C GLN A 63 16.01 -8.33 7.65
N VAL A 64 16.27 -7.02 7.44
CA VAL A 64 15.33 -6.11 6.78
C VAL A 64 15.05 -6.50 5.32
N GLU A 65 16.09 -6.85 4.56
CA GLU A 65 15.93 -7.15 3.12
C GLU A 65 15.07 -8.39 2.90
N ALA A 66 15.46 -9.52 3.50
CA ALA A 66 14.68 -10.77 3.45
C ALA A 66 13.27 -10.59 4.02
N PHE A 67 13.12 -9.78 5.07
CA PHE A 67 11.80 -9.47 5.61
C PHE A 67 10.91 -8.75 4.60
N GLN A 68 11.43 -7.70 3.95
CA GLN A 68 10.67 -6.92 2.97
C GLN A 68 10.27 -7.77 1.77
N GLU A 69 11.18 -8.63 1.27
CA GLU A 69 10.90 -9.56 0.18
C GLU A 69 9.74 -10.49 0.53
N HIS A 70 9.83 -11.22 1.64
CA HIS A 70 8.79 -12.18 2.04
C HIS A 70 7.46 -11.53 2.38
N VAL A 71 7.47 -10.31 2.94
CA VAL A 71 6.23 -9.55 3.18
C VAL A 71 5.57 -9.15 1.87
N ASN A 72 6.33 -8.67 0.89
CA ASN A 72 5.79 -8.32 -0.41
C ASN A 72 5.21 -9.55 -1.13
N GLU A 73 5.91 -10.69 -1.07
CA GLU A 73 5.41 -11.96 -1.60
C GLU A 73 4.10 -12.38 -0.94
N TYR A 74 4.02 -12.31 0.39
CA TYR A 74 2.79 -12.56 1.14
C TYR A 74 1.62 -11.70 0.63
N PHE A 75 1.82 -10.39 0.44
CA PHE A 75 0.77 -9.50 -0.06
C PHE A 75 0.34 -9.85 -1.49
N ALA A 76 1.30 -10.15 -2.37
CA ALA A 76 1.01 -10.55 -3.74
C ALA A 76 0.19 -11.86 -3.77
N GLU A 77 0.60 -12.85 -2.98
CA GLU A 77 -0.15 -14.10 -2.86
C GLU A 77 -1.55 -13.87 -2.28
N ARG A 78 -1.68 -13.13 -1.18
CA ARG A 78 -2.97 -12.84 -0.55
C ARG A 78 -3.93 -12.14 -1.52
N ASN A 79 -3.49 -11.07 -2.15
CA ASN A 79 -4.34 -10.24 -3.01
C ASN A 79 -4.76 -10.98 -4.29
N GLY A 80 -3.97 -11.98 -4.70
CA GLY A 80 -4.32 -12.89 -5.80
C GLY A 80 -5.32 -14.00 -5.43
N SER A 81 -5.67 -14.20 -4.15
CA SER A 81 -6.44 -15.36 -3.69
C SER A 81 -7.81 -15.49 -4.36
N GLN A 82 -8.62 -14.43 -4.35
CA GLN A 82 -9.93 -14.45 -5.04
C GLN A 82 -9.81 -14.72 -6.55
N ARG A 83 -8.79 -14.16 -7.24
CA ARG A 83 -8.58 -14.40 -8.68
C ARG A 83 -8.23 -15.87 -8.94
N ARG A 84 -7.42 -16.50 -8.08
CA ARG A 84 -7.05 -17.92 -8.19
C ARG A 84 -8.24 -18.86 -7.94
N ILE A 85 -9.18 -18.46 -7.08
CA ILE A 85 -10.28 -19.31 -6.62
C ILE A 85 -11.61 -19.06 -7.37
N GLY A 86 -11.81 -17.87 -7.95
CA GLY A 86 -13.09 -17.40 -8.47
C GLY A 86 -13.72 -18.18 -9.63
N ARG A 87 -13.04 -19.17 -10.20
CA ARG A 87 -13.53 -20.02 -11.31
C ARG A 87 -13.92 -21.44 -10.91
N GLN A 88 -13.76 -21.79 -9.65
CA GLN A 88 -14.06 -23.12 -9.12
C GLN A 88 -15.46 -23.13 -8.47
N GLY A 89 -16.19 -24.25 -8.54
CA GLY A 89 -17.50 -24.41 -7.92
C GLY A 89 -17.46 -24.48 -6.38
N GLY A 90 -18.62 -24.33 -5.73
CA GLY A 90 -18.77 -24.40 -4.27
C GLY A 90 -18.55 -23.08 -3.53
N ALA A 91 -18.66 -23.14 -2.20
CA ALA A 91 -18.59 -21.97 -1.30
C ALA A 91 -17.23 -21.24 -1.45
N ILE A 92 -17.29 -19.99 -1.93
CA ILE A 92 -16.09 -19.20 -2.26
C ILE A 92 -15.34 -18.74 -1.01
N ASP A 93 -16.06 -18.38 0.04
CA ASP A 93 -15.56 -18.00 1.36
C ASP A 93 -14.70 -19.10 1.98
N VAL A 94 -15.17 -20.36 1.99
CA VAL A 94 -14.44 -21.49 2.56
C VAL A 94 -13.12 -21.72 1.82
N ARG A 95 -13.15 -21.60 0.48
CA ARG A 95 -11.98 -21.85 -0.36
C ARG A 95 -10.95 -20.74 -0.27
N VAL A 96 -11.39 -19.48 -0.29
CA VAL A 96 -10.50 -18.34 -0.08
C VAL A 96 -9.90 -18.43 1.33
N ARG A 97 -10.68 -18.73 2.38
CA ARG A 97 -10.15 -18.94 3.74
C ARG A 97 -9.08 -20.03 3.79
N ARG A 98 -9.31 -21.16 3.12
CA ARG A 98 -8.34 -22.26 3.02
C ARG A 98 -7.07 -21.84 2.29
N ASP A 99 -7.20 -21.08 1.20
CA ASP A 99 -6.07 -20.57 0.43
C ASP A 99 -5.25 -19.57 1.26
N LEU A 100 -5.90 -18.61 1.92
CA LEU A 100 -5.25 -17.66 2.82
C LEU A 100 -4.49 -18.34 3.96
N ARG A 101 -5.00 -19.44 4.52
CA ARG A 101 -4.29 -20.23 5.53
C ARG A 101 -3.02 -20.90 4.97
N ARG A 102 -3.03 -21.30 3.69
CA ARG A 102 -1.82 -21.81 3.03
C ARG A 102 -0.81 -20.69 2.79
N VAL A 103 -1.27 -19.53 2.33
CA VAL A 103 -0.45 -18.31 2.15
C VAL A 103 0.20 -17.90 3.48
N GLU A 104 -0.57 -17.86 4.57
CA GLU A 104 -0.04 -17.61 5.93
C GLU A 104 1.05 -18.60 6.31
N ASN A 105 0.78 -19.91 6.20
CA ASN A 105 1.74 -20.93 6.59
C ASN A 105 3.04 -20.83 5.79
N ARG A 106 2.95 -20.53 4.48
CA ARG A 106 4.12 -20.31 3.62
C ARG A 106 4.92 -19.09 4.08
N ALA A 107 4.26 -17.96 4.27
CA ALA A 107 4.91 -16.73 4.71
C ALA A 107 5.64 -16.90 6.06
N VAL A 108 4.99 -17.56 7.02
CA VAL A 108 5.61 -17.86 8.33
C VAL A 108 6.78 -18.84 8.19
N THR A 109 6.67 -19.85 7.32
CA THR A 109 7.76 -20.81 7.11
C THR A 109 8.97 -20.14 6.47
N ALA A 110 8.75 -19.28 5.48
CA ALA A 110 9.81 -18.53 4.79
C ALA A 110 10.57 -17.61 5.77
N MET A 111 9.87 -17.01 6.74
CA MET A 111 10.50 -16.13 7.73
C MET A 111 11.18 -16.83 8.91
N ALA A 112 10.99 -18.15 9.06
CA ALA A 112 11.43 -18.86 10.26
C ALA A 112 12.97 -18.87 10.46
N SER A 113 13.74 -18.76 9.37
CA SER A 113 15.21 -18.66 9.42
C SER A 113 15.71 -17.23 9.60
N THR A 114 14.88 -16.23 9.34
CA THR A 114 15.26 -14.81 9.33
C THR A 114 14.90 -14.13 10.65
N LEU A 115 13.74 -14.45 11.21
CA LEU A 115 13.21 -13.84 12.41
C LEU A 115 13.56 -14.64 13.66
N THR A 116 13.70 -13.95 14.79
CA THR A 116 13.71 -14.63 16.10
C THR A 116 12.35 -15.26 16.36
N LEU A 117 12.29 -16.22 17.31
CA LEU A 117 11.02 -16.86 17.68
C LEU A 117 9.94 -15.85 18.09
N GLU A 118 10.29 -14.84 18.87
CA GLU A 118 9.36 -13.78 19.30
C GLU A 118 8.89 -12.91 18.13
N GLN A 119 9.79 -12.55 17.23
CA GLN A 119 9.45 -11.79 16.02
C GLN A 119 8.54 -12.61 15.10
N LEU A 120 8.82 -13.91 14.95
CA LEU A 120 8.04 -14.82 14.13
C LEU A 120 6.63 -15.04 14.69
N GLU A 121 6.47 -15.11 16.01
CA GLU A 121 5.16 -15.20 16.65
C GLU A 121 4.33 -13.93 16.42
N LYS A 122 4.93 -12.75 16.60
CA LYS A 122 4.30 -11.46 16.29
C LYS A 122 3.93 -11.36 14.81
N TYR A 123 4.85 -11.76 13.92
CA TYR A 123 4.63 -11.81 12.48
C TYR A 123 3.42 -12.69 12.11
N ARG A 124 3.38 -13.93 12.63
CA ARG A 124 2.25 -14.84 12.42
C ARG A 124 0.94 -14.19 12.82
N ARG A 125 0.89 -13.54 13.99
CA ARG A 125 -0.32 -12.86 14.47
C ARG A 125 -0.75 -11.73 13.54
N PHE A 126 0.19 -10.93 13.04
CA PHE A 126 -0.11 -9.85 12.11
C PHE A 126 -0.66 -10.37 10.78
N VAL A 127 -0.07 -11.44 10.23
CA VAL A 127 -0.56 -12.09 9.00
C VAL A 127 -1.98 -12.66 9.19
N GLN A 128 -2.24 -13.34 10.32
CA GLN A 128 -3.57 -13.87 10.65
C GLN A 128 -4.64 -12.77 10.67
N ILE A 129 -4.35 -11.66 11.36
CA ILE A 129 -5.25 -10.51 11.42
C ILE A 129 -5.46 -9.92 10.02
N GLY A 130 -4.39 -9.80 9.23
CA GLY A 130 -4.46 -9.32 7.85
C GLY A 130 -5.38 -10.17 6.97
N ASN A 131 -5.31 -11.50 7.08
CA ASN A 131 -6.17 -12.42 6.34
C ASN A 131 -7.64 -12.35 6.78
N GLN A 132 -7.90 -12.24 8.08
CA GLN A 132 -9.26 -12.05 8.61
C GLN A 132 -9.89 -10.75 8.11
N GLN A 133 -9.11 -9.66 8.11
CA GLN A 133 -9.55 -8.38 7.57
C GLN A 133 -9.80 -8.47 6.06
N TYR A 134 -8.90 -9.08 5.30
CA TYR A 134 -9.11 -9.31 3.86
C TYR A 134 -10.45 -10.00 3.58
N MET A 135 -10.75 -11.09 4.29
CA MET A 135 -12.02 -11.82 4.18
C MET A 135 -13.22 -10.91 4.45
N ALA A 136 -13.18 -10.14 5.55
CA ALA A 136 -14.27 -9.26 5.94
C ALA A 136 -14.57 -8.17 4.91
N ASN A 137 -13.53 -7.56 4.31
CA ASN A 137 -13.68 -6.50 3.30
C ASN A 137 -14.13 -7.04 1.94
N ALA A 138 -13.71 -8.26 1.63
CA ALA A 138 -14.14 -8.97 0.44
C ALA A 138 -15.60 -9.46 0.52
N GLY A 139 -16.30 -9.24 1.65
CA GLY A 139 -17.65 -9.74 1.89
C GLY A 139 -17.70 -11.26 2.09
N LEU A 140 -16.57 -11.90 2.36
CA LEU A 140 -16.43 -13.34 2.56
C LEU A 140 -16.54 -13.63 4.07
N ARG A 141 -17.71 -14.04 4.54
CA ARG A 141 -18.00 -14.29 5.96
C ARG A 141 -18.36 -15.74 6.18
#